data_AF-A0A0M9E5N9-F1
#
_entry.id   AF-A0A0M9E5N9-F1
#
_cell.length_a   1.000
_cell.length_b   1.000
_cell.length_c   1.000
_cell.angle_alpha   90.00
_cell.angle_beta   90.00
_cell.angle_gamma   90.00
#
_symmetry.space_group_name_H-M   'P 1'
#
loop_
_entity.id
_entity.type
_entity.pdbx_description
1 polymer ?
#
loop_
_entity_poly.entity_id
_entity_poly.type
_entity_poly.pdbx_seq_one_letter_code
_entity_poly.pdbx_strand_id
1 'polypeptide(L)'
;SSNIISYLKAQNCNGRHILLKPANHVEPYYMLVDDIGNELLNRQHRKKSGNWKSGRLIVETSPNNYQVWIHASRYLSIDEKIHWLKRLHSDPGATPKNRWGRCPGFRNRKLKHKDINGGYPLSKLIWVDWKEKADIPYISSLSQRISVSKKSLTRSVYERGNESSTDFAYTLALIRCGYTDSQIKNRLLSERNNWDNHVGDKKIMQYLKRTIQKARSIVNIS
;
A
#
# COMPACT_ATOMS: atom_id res chain seq x y z
N SER A 1 1.53 30.19 22.82
CA SER A 1 0.95 29.15 21.94
C SER A 1 0.31 28.06 22.77
N SER A 2 -0.86 28.31 23.36
CA SER A 2 -1.60 27.32 24.17
C SER A 2 -2.66 26.65 23.29
N ASN A 3 -2.79 25.34 23.13
CA ASN A 3 -1.88 24.21 23.33
C ASN A 3 -2.50 23.08 22.46
N ILE A 4 -2.01 22.87 21.22
CA ILE A 4 -2.57 21.87 20.27
C ILE A 4 -2.72 20.49 20.92
N ILE A 5 -1.80 20.14 21.82
CA ILE A 5 -1.87 18.88 22.57
C ILE A 5 -3.09 18.84 23.50
N SER A 6 -3.41 19.94 24.20
CA SER A 6 -4.62 20.01 25.03
C SER A 6 -5.89 19.83 24.19
N TYR A 7 -5.95 20.45 23.01
CA TYR A 7 -7.05 20.25 22.07
C TYR A 7 -7.15 18.77 21.65
N LEU A 8 -6.04 18.14 21.22
CA LEU A 8 -6.04 16.73 20.82
C LEU A 8 -6.43 15.80 21.97
N LYS A 9 -6.03 16.12 23.21
CA LYS A 9 -6.44 15.37 24.41
C LYS A 9 -7.95 15.46 24.61
N ALA A 10 -8.53 16.66 24.52
CA ALA A 10 -9.98 16.85 24.60
C ALA A 10 -10.71 16.07 23.49
N GLN A 11 -10.18 16.10 22.26
CA GLN A 11 -10.74 15.32 21.16
C GLN A 11 -10.69 13.81 21.42
N ASN A 12 -9.59 13.32 22.00
CA ASN A 12 -9.46 11.91 22.36
C ASN A 12 -10.42 11.48 23.49
N CYS A 13 -10.62 12.35 24.48
CA CYS A 13 -11.64 12.16 25.52
C CYS A 13 -13.05 12.06 24.92
N ASN A 14 -13.36 12.88 23.91
CA ASN A 14 -14.61 12.85 23.15
C ASN A 14 -14.72 11.69 22.14
N GLY A 15 -13.88 10.66 22.28
CA GLY A 15 -13.98 9.44 21.46
C GLY A 15 -13.19 9.46 20.16
N ARG A 16 -12.53 10.57 19.80
CA ARG A 16 -11.76 10.64 18.55
C ARG A 16 -10.44 9.88 18.65
N HIS A 17 -10.06 9.26 17.54
CA HIS A 17 -8.75 8.66 17.38
C HIS A 17 -7.72 9.72 17.01
N ILE A 18 -6.58 9.73 17.72
CA ILE A 18 -5.45 10.58 17.35
C ILE A 18 -4.42 9.71 16.64
N LEU A 19 -4.13 10.11 15.40
CA LEU A 19 -3.26 9.39 14.48
C LEU A 19 -2.12 10.30 14.04
N LEU A 20 -1.03 9.69 13.59
CA LEU A 20 0.10 10.39 12.97
C LEU A 20 0.51 9.69 11.69
N LYS A 21 1.14 10.45 10.81
CA LYS A 21 1.86 9.95 9.64
C LYS A 21 3.01 10.90 9.30
N PRO A 22 4.01 10.44 8.55
CA PRO A 22 5.05 11.32 8.00
C PRO A 22 4.43 12.42 7.11
N ALA A 23 5.12 13.55 7.02
CA ALA A 23 4.79 14.59 6.06
C ALA A 23 4.94 14.06 4.62
N ASN A 24 4.14 14.58 3.68
CA ASN A 24 4.05 14.02 2.32
C ASN A 24 5.40 13.94 1.59
N HIS A 25 6.30 14.90 1.80
CA HIS A 25 7.61 14.94 1.14
C HIS A 25 8.61 13.89 1.67
N VAL A 26 8.39 13.35 2.87
CA VAL A 26 9.22 12.28 3.46
C VAL A 26 8.53 10.92 3.52
N GLU A 27 7.20 10.84 3.32
CA GLU A 27 6.42 9.60 3.34
C GLU A 27 7.05 8.44 2.55
N PRO A 28 7.68 8.65 1.37
CA PRO A 28 8.31 7.55 0.64
C PRO A 28 9.47 6.86 1.36
N TYR A 29 10.06 7.50 2.37
CA TYR A 29 11.13 6.94 3.20
C TYR A 29 10.59 6.21 4.44
N TYR A 30 9.27 6.13 4.62
CA TYR A 30 8.65 5.50 5.76
C TYR A 30 7.74 4.34 5.35
N MET A 31 7.72 3.31 6.19
CA MET A 31 6.70 2.26 6.14
C MET A 31 6.21 1.97 7.56
N LEU A 32 4.93 1.66 7.70
CA LEU A 32 4.30 1.27 8.97
C LEU A 32 4.01 -0.22 8.95
N VAL A 33 4.68 -0.97 9.81
CA VAL A 33 4.32 -2.35 10.16
C VAL A 33 3.24 -2.27 11.23
N ASP A 34 2.08 -2.83 10.96
CA ASP A 34 0.89 -2.74 11.82
C ASP A 34 0.46 -4.12 12.32
N ASP A 35 -0.20 -4.13 13.48
CA ASP A 35 -0.81 -5.30 14.12
C ASP A 35 0.16 -6.46 14.40
N ILE A 36 1.34 -6.16 14.97
CA ILE A 36 2.32 -7.18 15.35
C ILE A 36 2.31 -7.45 16.86
N GLY A 37 2.40 -8.72 17.26
CA GLY A 37 2.55 -9.13 18.66
C GLY A 37 4.00 -9.06 19.17
N ASN A 38 4.20 -9.22 20.48
CA ASN A 38 5.54 -9.12 21.12
C ASN A 38 6.57 -10.13 20.57
N GLU A 39 6.16 -11.34 20.21
CA GLU A 39 7.08 -12.34 19.62
C GLU A 39 7.66 -11.84 18.28
N LEU A 40 6.79 -11.43 17.35
CA LEU A 40 7.19 -10.88 16.06
C LEU A 40 8.01 -9.61 16.22
N LEU A 41 7.60 -8.73 17.13
CA LEU A 41 8.32 -7.50 17.45
C LEU A 41 9.78 -7.80 17.82
N ASN A 42 10.00 -8.71 18.77
CA ASN A 42 11.36 -9.06 19.20
C ASN A 42 12.14 -9.76 18.10
N ARG A 43 11.52 -10.71 17.38
CA ARG A 43 12.17 -11.46 16.30
C ARG A 43 12.60 -10.57 15.13
N GLN A 44 11.79 -9.60 14.75
CA GLN A 44 11.99 -8.82 13.53
C GLN A 44 12.61 -7.44 13.76
N HIS A 45 12.42 -6.83 14.93
CA HIS A 45 12.82 -5.45 15.20
C HIS A 45 13.93 -5.31 16.24
N ARG A 46 14.36 -6.41 16.87
CA ARG A 46 15.61 -6.45 17.64
C ARG A 46 16.75 -7.08 16.85
N LYS A 47 17.97 -6.70 17.21
CA LYS A 47 19.23 -7.33 16.82
C LYS A 47 19.45 -8.56 17.69
N LYS A 48 20.36 -9.47 17.27
CA LYS A 48 20.76 -10.62 18.09
C LYS A 48 21.31 -10.21 19.46
N SER A 49 21.91 -9.02 19.57
CA SER A 49 22.38 -8.45 20.84
C SER A 49 21.27 -7.97 21.78
N GLY A 50 20.00 -8.09 21.38
CA GLY A 50 18.84 -7.57 22.14
C GLY A 50 18.51 -6.10 21.85
N ASN A 51 19.41 -5.32 21.26
CA ASN A 51 19.17 -3.90 20.93
C ASN A 51 18.12 -3.74 19.83
N TRP A 52 17.37 -2.65 19.85
CA TRP A 52 16.49 -2.30 18.73
C TRP A 52 17.29 -2.06 17.44
N LYS A 53 16.69 -2.43 16.29
CA LYS A 53 17.24 -2.06 14.98
C LYS A 53 17.08 -0.54 14.76
N SER A 54 17.93 0.05 13.91
CA SER A 54 18.03 1.51 13.71
C SER A 54 16.83 2.14 12.98
N GLY A 55 16.50 3.40 13.21
CA GLY A 55 15.41 4.08 12.48
C GLY A 55 14.04 3.44 12.69
N ARG A 56 13.77 2.96 13.92
CA ARG A 56 12.46 2.40 14.33
C ARG A 56 11.78 3.36 15.31
N LEU A 57 10.48 3.53 15.17
CA LEU A 57 9.61 4.08 16.21
C LEU A 57 8.55 3.04 16.52
N ILE A 58 8.52 2.58 17.77
CA ILE A 58 7.70 1.46 18.24
C ILE A 58 6.63 2.01 19.17
N VAL A 59 5.37 1.74 18.83
CA VAL A 59 4.20 2.12 19.62
C VAL A 59 3.43 0.87 20.02
N GLU A 60 3.21 0.67 21.32
CA GLU A 60 2.21 -0.27 21.80
C GLU A 60 0.83 0.38 21.65
N THR A 61 -0.01 -0.12 20.75
CA THR A 61 -1.32 0.49 20.44
C THR A 61 -2.42 0.06 21.40
N SER A 62 -2.29 -1.14 21.94
CA SER A 62 -3.08 -1.76 23.00
C SER A 62 -2.22 -2.88 23.62
N PRO A 63 -2.56 -3.43 24.79
CA PRO A 63 -1.70 -4.44 25.44
C PRO A 63 -1.28 -5.54 24.48
N ASN A 64 0.04 -5.75 24.36
CA ASN A 64 0.67 -6.77 23.51
C ASN A 64 0.42 -6.64 21.99
N ASN A 65 0.01 -5.46 21.50
CA ASN A 65 -0.19 -5.18 20.07
C ASN A 65 0.56 -3.92 19.66
N TYR A 66 1.46 -4.04 18.70
CA TYR A 66 2.43 -3.01 18.36
C TYR A 66 2.31 -2.53 16.92
N GLN A 67 2.76 -1.29 16.73
CA GLN A 67 2.99 -0.65 15.46
C GLN A 67 4.45 -0.21 15.39
N VAL A 68 5.10 -0.42 14.25
CA VAL A 68 6.48 -0.02 14.04
C VAL A 68 6.59 0.82 12.78
N TRP A 69 6.91 2.09 12.95
CA TRP A 69 7.40 2.91 11.85
C TRP A 69 8.86 2.59 11.59
N ILE A 70 9.20 2.38 10.32
CA ILE A 70 10.56 2.19 9.86
C ILE A 70 10.92 3.35 8.95
N HIS A 71 11.93 4.13 9.34
CA HIS A 71 12.50 5.22 8.57
C HIS A 71 13.69 4.70 7.76
N ALA A 72 13.50 4.47 6.47
CA ALA A 72 14.50 3.92 5.57
C ALA A 72 15.55 4.97 5.16
N SER A 73 16.78 4.51 4.90
CA SER A 73 17.87 5.34 4.38
C SER A 73 17.64 5.82 2.94
N ARG A 74 16.72 5.17 2.22
CA ARG A 74 16.40 5.41 0.81
C ARG A 74 14.90 5.45 0.57
N TYR A 75 14.53 5.97 -0.60
CA TYR A 75 13.17 5.93 -1.11
C TYR A 75 12.68 4.48 -1.25
N LEU A 76 11.43 4.22 -0.88
CA LEU A 76 10.73 2.96 -1.08
C LEU A 76 9.50 3.18 -1.98
N SER A 77 9.46 2.50 -3.12
CA SER A 77 8.25 2.48 -3.95
C SER A 77 7.10 1.76 -3.25
N ILE A 78 5.86 1.98 -3.70
CA ILE A 78 4.68 1.28 -3.18
C ILE A 78 4.87 -0.24 -3.28
N ASP A 79 5.39 -0.75 -4.40
CA ASP A 79 5.64 -2.18 -4.62
C ASP A 79 6.66 -2.74 -3.61
N GLU A 80 7.72 -1.99 -3.30
CA GLU A 80 8.69 -2.37 -2.26
C GLU A 80 8.06 -2.38 -0.87
N LYS A 81 7.27 -1.34 -0.54
CA LYS A 81 6.55 -1.28 0.73
C LYS A 81 5.64 -2.50 0.89
N ILE A 82 4.87 -2.86 -0.14
CA ILE A 82 4.01 -4.06 -0.14
C ILE A 82 4.82 -5.33 0.11
N HIS A 83 5.95 -5.51 -0.59
CA HIS A 83 6.79 -6.70 -0.43
C HIS A 83 7.33 -6.81 1.01
N TRP A 84 7.92 -5.73 1.53
CA TRP A 84 8.51 -5.74 2.87
C TRP A 84 7.46 -5.89 3.97
N LEU A 85 6.29 -5.26 3.84
CA LEU A 85 5.21 -5.40 4.82
C LEU A 85 4.68 -6.84 4.88
N LYS A 86 4.54 -7.52 3.73
CA LYS A 86 4.21 -8.95 3.68
C LYS A 86 5.26 -9.79 4.40
N ARG A 87 6.54 -9.56 4.12
CA ARG A 87 7.66 -10.28 4.76
C ARG A 87 7.78 -10.00 6.25
N LEU A 88 7.34 -8.83 6.70
CA LEU A 88 7.28 -8.45 8.10
C LEU A 88 5.99 -8.91 8.80
N HIS A 89 5.11 -9.64 8.10
CA HIS A 89 3.84 -10.11 8.66
C HIS A 89 2.96 -8.97 9.21
N SER A 90 3.02 -7.80 8.56
CA SER A 90 2.09 -6.71 8.84
C SER A 90 0.65 -7.11 8.44
N ASP A 91 -0.35 -6.45 9.05
CA ASP A 91 -1.77 -6.57 8.66
C ASP A 91 -1.95 -6.57 7.12
N PRO A 92 -2.42 -7.67 6.51
CA PRO A 92 -2.60 -7.77 5.05
C PRO A 92 -3.64 -6.79 4.49
N GLY A 93 -4.59 -6.34 5.33
CA GLY A 93 -5.59 -5.33 4.96
C GLY A 93 -5.03 -3.91 4.95
N ALA A 94 -3.80 -3.70 5.44
CA ALA A 94 -3.16 -2.41 5.51
C ALA A 94 -2.48 -2.04 4.18
N THR A 95 -3.09 -1.13 3.42
CA THR A 95 -2.41 -0.49 2.29
C THR A 95 -1.27 0.43 2.78
N PRO A 96 -0.08 0.38 2.16
CA PRO A 96 1.01 1.31 2.49
C PRO A 96 0.75 2.73 2.00
N LYS A 97 -0.16 2.94 1.04
CA LYS A 97 -0.46 4.26 0.48
C LYS A 97 -1.17 5.11 1.54
N ASN A 98 -0.53 6.22 1.96
CA ASN A 98 -1.10 7.19 2.91
C ASN A 98 -1.54 6.57 4.25
N ARG A 99 -0.74 5.63 4.77
CA ARG A 99 -1.05 4.93 6.02
C ARG A 99 -0.91 5.86 7.23
N TRP A 100 -1.84 5.71 8.19
CA TRP A 100 -1.83 6.41 9.47
C TRP A 100 -1.58 5.43 10.61
N GLY A 101 -0.69 5.80 11.53
CA GLY A 101 -0.38 5.05 12.74
C GLY A 101 -0.98 5.73 13.98
N ARG A 102 -1.03 5.01 15.10
CA ARG A 102 -1.46 5.55 16.39
C ARG A 102 -0.45 6.56 16.90
N CYS A 103 -0.95 7.71 17.36
CA CYS A 103 -0.12 8.68 18.05
C CYS A 103 0.07 8.23 19.51
N PRO A 104 1.31 8.06 20.01
CA PRO A 104 1.55 7.72 21.40
C PRO A 104 1.09 8.86 22.33
N GLY A 105 0.67 8.52 23.55
CA GLY A 105 0.13 9.47 24.52
C GLY A 105 -1.38 9.71 24.43
N PHE A 106 -2.07 9.02 23.51
CA PHE A 106 -3.53 9.07 23.37
C PHE A 106 -4.15 7.68 23.54
N ARG A 107 -5.39 7.61 24.01
CA ARG A 107 -6.10 6.35 24.22
C ARG A 107 -6.62 5.77 22.91
N ASN A 108 -6.52 4.46 22.75
CA ASN A 108 -7.06 3.72 21.62
C ASN A 108 -8.57 3.48 21.82
N ARG A 109 -9.39 4.37 21.27
CA ARG A 109 -10.86 4.40 21.43
C ARG A 109 -11.65 3.29 20.69
N LYS A 110 -11.01 2.24 20.17
CA LYS A 110 -11.72 1.16 19.44
C LYS A 110 -12.54 0.38 20.47
N LEU A 111 -13.82 0.15 20.20
CA LEU A 111 -14.75 -0.50 21.15
C LEU A 111 -14.24 -1.85 21.67
N LYS A 112 -13.57 -2.65 20.82
CA LYS A 112 -12.97 -3.94 21.22
C LYS A 112 -11.90 -3.86 22.33
N HIS A 113 -11.38 -2.66 22.62
CA HIS A 113 -10.40 -2.43 23.68
C HIS A 113 -10.98 -1.68 24.88
N LYS A 114 -12.31 -1.48 24.92
CA LYS A 114 -12.98 -0.89 26.07
C LYS A 114 -12.96 -1.91 27.21
N ASP A 115 -12.42 -1.53 28.37
CA ASP A 115 -12.45 -2.38 29.56
C ASP A 115 -13.82 -2.35 30.27
N ILE A 116 -13.97 -3.19 31.30
CA ILE A 116 -15.21 -3.29 32.11
C ILE A 116 -15.59 -1.97 32.79
N ASN A 117 -14.61 -1.11 33.08
CA ASN A 117 -14.80 0.21 33.70
C ASN A 117 -15.01 1.32 32.66
N GLY A 118 -15.11 0.96 31.38
CA GLY A 118 -15.27 1.88 30.26
C GLY A 118 -14.00 2.64 29.85
N GLY A 119 -12.85 2.27 30.42
CA GLY A 119 -11.55 2.77 30.05
C GLY A 119 -11.07 2.22 28.71
N TYR A 120 -10.09 2.91 28.12
CA TYR A 120 -9.42 2.49 26.88
C TYR A 120 -7.92 2.53 27.10
N PRO A 121 -7.13 1.59 26.53
CA PRO A 121 -5.70 1.56 26.73
C PRO A 121 -5.01 2.79 26.15
N LEU A 122 -4.00 3.29 26.85
CA LEU A 122 -3.11 4.33 26.36
C LEU A 122 -2.17 3.74 25.31
N SER A 123 -2.07 4.35 24.13
CA SER A 123 -1.01 3.99 23.18
C SER A 123 0.33 4.52 23.70
N LYS A 124 1.31 3.64 23.89
CA LYS A 124 2.59 3.96 24.56
C LYS A 124 3.73 4.00 23.55
N LEU A 125 4.61 4.99 23.68
CA LEU A 125 5.90 4.98 23.01
C LEU A 125 6.81 3.98 23.72
N ILE A 126 7.26 2.95 23.02
CA ILE A 126 8.16 1.92 23.57
C ILE A 126 9.61 2.26 23.27
N TRP A 127 9.88 2.70 22.05
CA TRP A 127 11.22 3.08 21.61
C TRP A 127 11.14 4.02 20.42
N VAL A 128 12.13 4.89 20.29
CA VAL A 128 12.34 5.69 19.09
C VAL A 128 13.83 5.84 18.85
N ASP A 129 14.22 5.61 17.60
CA ASP A 129 15.50 6.03 17.05
C ASP A 129 15.23 7.11 16.01
N TRP A 130 15.56 8.35 16.38
CA TRP A 130 15.38 9.53 15.54
C TRP A 130 16.66 9.96 14.82
N LYS A 131 17.79 9.29 15.10
CA LYS A 131 19.09 9.66 14.55
C LYS A 131 19.42 8.81 13.33
N GLU A 132 19.36 7.51 13.49
CA GLU A 132 19.76 6.58 12.44
C GLU A 132 18.58 6.22 11.53
N LYS A 133 18.93 5.73 10.34
CA LYS A 133 17.96 5.20 9.38
C LYS A 133 18.12 3.68 9.27
N ALA A 134 17.05 3.02 8.86
CA ALA A 134 17.05 1.61 8.54
C ALA A 134 17.64 1.39 7.15
N ASP A 135 18.66 0.54 7.06
CA ASP A 135 19.09 0.00 5.77
C ASP A 135 18.09 -1.08 5.32
N ILE A 136 17.38 -0.80 4.23
CA ILE A 136 16.36 -1.67 3.66
C ILE A 136 16.89 -2.18 2.32
N PRO A 137 17.17 -3.50 2.20
CA PRO A 137 17.73 -4.06 0.99
C PRO A 137 16.89 -3.73 -0.25
N TYR A 138 17.54 -3.55 -1.38
CA TYR A 138 16.85 -3.50 -2.66
C TYR A 138 16.23 -4.86 -2.98
N ILE A 139 15.05 -4.84 -3.60
CA ILE A 139 14.42 -6.07 -4.09
C ILE A 139 14.87 -6.24 -5.53
N SER A 140 15.79 -7.17 -5.76
CA SER A 140 16.33 -7.49 -7.10
C SER A 140 15.28 -8.02 -8.08
N SER A 141 14.07 -8.35 -7.60
CA SER A 141 13.03 -9.03 -8.36
C SER A 141 11.65 -8.36 -8.31
N LEU A 142 11.54 -7.05 -8.10
CA LEU A 142 10.27 -6.37 -8.44
C LEU A 142 10.00 -6.30 -9.96
N SER A 143 11.00 -6.65 -10.78
CA SER A 143 10.84 -7.02 -12.19
C SER A 143 10.13 -8.37 -12.39
N GLN A 144 10.02 -9.21 -11.36
CA GLN A 144 9.03 -10.29 -11.27
C GLN A 144 7.74 -9.74 -10.64
N ARG A 145 7.19 -8.65 -11.20
CA ARG A 145 5.75 -8.48 -11.17
C ARG A 145 5.19 -9.77 -11.74
N ILE A 146 4.56 -10.55 -10.86
CA ILE A 146 3.69 -11.69 -11.16
C ILE A 146 3.97 -12.17 -12.58
N SER A 147 4.90 -13.11 -12.74
CA SER A 147 4.63 -14.14 -13.72
C SER A 147 3.35 -14.81 -13.24
N VAL A 148 2.21 -14.15 -13.48
CA VAL A 148 1.06 -14.86 -13.98
C VAL A 148 1.74 -15.56 -15.11
N SER A 149 1.96 -16.87 -14.92
CA SER A 149 2.40 -17.74 -15.99
C SER A 149 1.83 -17.14 -17.27
N LYS A 150 2.64 -16.95 -18.31
CA LYS A 150 2.12 -16.58 -19.63
C LYS A 150 1.10 -17.63 -20.16
N LYS A 151 0.37 -18.38 -19.31
CA LYS A 151 -1.01 -18.78 -19.51
C LYS A 151 -1.68 -17.67 -20.29
N SER A 152 -1.87 -18.00 -21.56
CA SER A 152 -2.35 -17.17 -22.65
C SER A 152 -3.45 -16.24 -22.17
N LEU A 153 -3.10 -14.96 -21.94
CA LEU A 153 -4.06 -13.92 -21.62
C LEU A 153 -4.92 -13.68 -22.87
N THR A 154 -5.96 -14.47 -23.10
CA THR A 154 -6.84 -14.26 -24.27
C THR A 154 -7.94 -13.26 -23.94
N ARG A 155 -8.35 -12.47 -24.94
CA ARG A 155 -9.44 -11.51 -24.82
C ARG A 155 -10.73 -12.14 -24.29
N SER A 156 -11.03 -13.38 -24.68
CA SER A 156 -12.21 -14.14 -24.27
C SER A 156 -12.36 -14.30 -22.75
N VAL A 157 -11.25 -14.35 -22.00
CA VAL A 157 -11.29 -14.43 -20.52
C VAL A 157 -11.80 -13.12 -19.89
N TYR A 158 -11.80 -12.03 -20.66
CA TYR A 158 -12.19 -10.70 -20.23
C TYR A 158 -13.51 -10.24 -20.83
N GLU A 159 -14.35 -11.16 -21.31
CA GLU A 159 -15.66 -10.87 -21.89
C GLU A 159 -16.54 -10.04 -20.93
N ARG A 160 -17.08 -8.91 -21.42
CA ARG A 160 -17.88 -7.95 -20.64
C ARG A 160 -19.08 -7.44 -21.43
N GLY A 161 -19.96 -8.32 -21.91
CA GLY A 161 -21.28 -7.97 -22.47
C GLY A 161 -21.32 -7.06 -23.71
N ASN A 162 -20.24 -6.32 -24.02
CA ASN A 162 -20.00 -5.54 -25.23
C ASN A 162 -18.49 -5.43 -25.51
N GLU A 163 -18.16 -5.27 -26.78
CA GLU A 163 -16.78 -5.31 -27.27
C GLU A 163 -15.86 -4.25 -26.63
N SER A 164 -16.36 -3.03 -26.42
CA SER A 164 -15.53 -1.95 -25.87
C SER A 164 -15.20 -2.15 -24.38
N SER A 165 -16.13 -2.70 -23.62
CA SER A 165 -15.92 -3.02 -22.20
C SER A 165 -14.97 -4.21 -22.05
N THR A 166 -15.10 -5.21 -22.93
CA THR A 166 -14.19 -6.37 -23.02
C THR A 166 -12.76 -5.88 -23.33
N ASP A 167 -12.59 -5.06 -24.36
CA ASP A 167 -11.28 -4.52 -24.76
C ASP A 167 -10.63 -3.72 -23.64
N PHE A 168 -11.41 -2.92 -22.91
CA PHE A 168 -10.88 -2.10 -21.84
C PHE A 168 -10.42 -2.95 -20.65
N ALA A 169 -11.20 -3.95 -20.25
CA ALA A 169 -10.82 -4.89 -19.19
C ALA A 169 -9.57 -5.69 -19.58
N TYR A 170 -9.52 -6.17 -20.82
CA TYR A 170 -8.37 -6.91 -21.35
C TYR A 170 -7.11 -6.03 -21.42
N THR A 171 -7.25 -4.79 -21.89
CA THR A 171 -6.16 -3.80 -21.96
C THR A 171 -5.58 -3.50 -20.57
N LEU A 172 -6.42 -3.36 -19.55
CA LEU A 172 -5.97 -3.16 -18.17
C LEU A 172 -5.13 -4.34 -17.67
N ALA A 173 -5.50 -5.57 -18.01
CA ALA A 173 -4.73 -6.76 -17.67
C ALA A 173 -3.38 -6.79 -18.39
N LEU A 174 -3.36 -6.55 -19.70
CA LEU A 174 -2.12 -6.51 -20.50
C LEU A 174 -1.14 -5.44 -19.99
N ILE A 175 -1.64 -4.24 -19.65
CA ILE A 175 -0.80 -3.17 -19.09
C ILE A 175 -0.19 -3.59 -17.74
N ARG A 176 -0.98 -4.19 -16.86
CA ARG A 176 -0.49 -4.69 -15.56
C ARG A 176 0.55 -5.79 -15.71
N CYS A 177 0.46 -6.58 -16.79
CA CYS A 177 1.43 -7.60 -17.18
C CYS A 177 2.63 -7.05 -17.97
N GLY A 178 2.75 -5.73 -18.15
CA GLY A 178 3.93 -5.10 -18.74
C GLY A 178 3.96 -5.05 -20.27
N TYR A 179 2.85 -5.30 -20.95
CA TYR A 179 2.79 -5.20 -22.42
C TYR A 179 2.97 -3.75 -22.87
N THR A 180 3.64 -3.57 -24.02
CA THR A 180 3.79 -2.26 -24.67
C THR A 180 2.53 -1.86 -25.42
N ASP A 181 2.37 -0.57 -25.69
CA ASP A 181 1.19 -0.06 -26.40
C ASP A 181 1.08 -0.66 -27.81
N SER A 182 2.20 -0.95 -28.48
CA SER A 182 2.21 -1.64 -29.78
C SER A 182 1.73 -3.08 -29.68
N GLN A 183 2.19 -3.82 -28.67
CA GLN A 183 1.76 -5.20 -28.43
C GLN A 183 0.26 -5.26 -28.09
N ILE A 184 -0.24 -4.32 -27.28
CA ILE A 184 -1.66 -4.24 -26.92
C ILE A 184 -2.51 -3.97 -28.16
N LYS A 185 -2.10 -3.03 -29.04
CA LYS A 185 -2.81 -2.77 -30.30
C LYS A 185 -2.92 -4.03 -31.15
N ASN A 186 -1.79 -4.73 -31.34
CA ASN A 186 -1.77 -5.95 -32.16
C ASN A 186 -2.69 -7.03 -31.58
N ARG A 187 -2.70 -7.21 -30.25
CA ARG A 187 -3.59 -8.16 -29.57
C ARG A 187 -5.07 -7.81 -29.77
N LEU A 188 -5.44 -6.53 -29.60
CA LEU A 188 -6.81 -6.08 -29.83
C LEU A 188 -7.24 -6.23 -31.28
N LEU A 189 -6.36 -5.95 -32.24
CA LEU A 189 -6.63 -6.17 -33.67
C LEU A 189 -6.85 -7.65 -33.99
N SER A 190 -6.06 -8.55 -33.40
CA SER A 190 -6.12 -9.98 -33.70
C SER A 190 -7.23 -10.74 -32.98
N GLU A 191 -7.65 -10.28 -31.79
CA GLU A 191 -8.56 -11.04 -30.92
C GLU A 191 -9.96 -10.43 -30.80
N ARG A 192 -10.16 -9.21 -31.28
CA ARG A 192 -11.48 -8.59 -31.27
C ARG A 192 -12.35 -9.20 -32.35
N ASN A 193 -13.57 -9.59 -31.99
CA ASN A 193 -14.47 -10.32 -32.87
C ASN A 193 -15.27 -9.39 -33.80
N ASN A 194 -15.62 -8.18 -33.35
CA ASN A 194 -16.50 -7.29 -34.10
C ASN A 194 -16.06 -5.82 -34.07
N TRP A 195 -15.92 -5.23 -35.25
CA TRP A 195 -15.50 -3.84 -35.48
C TRP A 195 -16.61 -2.92 -36.03
N ASP A 196 -17.88 -3.34 -36.06
CA ASP A 196 -19.00 -2.61 -36.68
C ASP A 196 -19.17 -1.19 -36.11
N ASN A 197 -18.83 -0.99 -34.84
CA ASN A 197 -18.87 0.33 -34.19
C ASN A 197 -17.68 1.25 -34.57
N HIS A 198 -16.68 0.70 -35.26
CA HIS A 198 -15.43 1.38 -35.63
C HIS A 198 -15.01 0.97 -37.04
N VAL A 199 -15.77 1.40 -38.05
CA VAL A 199 -15.47 1.08 -39.45
C VAL A 199 -14.35 1.97 -40.01
N GLY A 200 -13.30 1.35 -40.54
CA GLY A 200 -12.19 1.99 -41.23
C GLY A 200 -10.95 2.24 -40.35
N ASP A 201 -9.77 2.07 -40.95
CA ASP A 201 -8.47 2.06 -40.27
C ASP A 201 -8.24 3.27 -39.35
N LYS A 202 -8.63 4.46 -39.82
CA LYS A 202 -8.48 5.69 -39.05
C LYS A 202 -9.31 5.68 -37.77
N LYS A 203 -10.55 5.17 -37.82
CA LYS A 203 -11.44 5.09 -36.65
C LYS A 203 -10.98 4.00 -35.68
N ILE A 204 -10.55 2.84 -36.21
CA ILE A 204 -9.96 1.75 -35.42
C ILE A 204 -8.74 2.25 -34.66
N MET A 205 -7.80 2.91 -35.33
CA MET A 205 -6.58 3.41 -34.70
C MET A 205 -6.85 4.49 -33.65
N GLN A 206 -7.82 5.36 -33.89
CA GLN A 206 -8.24 6.37 -32.91
C GLN A 206 -8.88 5.73 -31.67
N TYR A 207 -9.73 4.72 -31.85
CA TYR A 207 -10.31 3.94 -30.77
C TYR A 207 -9.22 3.26 -29.92
N LEU A 208 -8.32 2.50 -30.55
CA LEU A 208 -7.22 1.81 -29.87
C LEU A 208 -6.36 2.79 -29.06
N LYS A 209 -6.01 3.94 -29.64
CA LYS A 209 -5.24 4.98 -28.95
C LYS A 209 -5.97 5.48 -27.69
N ARG A 210 -7.27 5.79 -27.80
CA ARG A 210 -8.07 6.28 -26.65
C ARG A 210 -8.20 5.23 -25.56
N THR A 211 -8.46 3.98 -25.92
CA THR A 211 -8.62 2.86 -24.97
C THR A 211 -7.34 2.62 -24.18
N ILE A 212 -6.18 2.56 -24.85
CA ILE A 212 -4.87 2.36 -24.21
C ILE A 212 -4.50 3.56 -23.33
N GLN A 213 -4.68 4.79 -23.82
CA GLN A 213 -4.36 6.00 -23.05
C GLN A 213 -5.21 6.08 -21.77
N LYS A 214 -6.51 5.79 -21.88
CA LYS A 214 -7.42 5.76 -20.72
C LYS A 214 -6.98 4.67 -19.73
N ALA A 215 -6.68 3.46 -20.19
CA ALA A 215 -6.26 2.37 -19.30
C ALA A 215 -4.92 2.66 -18.61
N ARG A 216 -3.94 3.24 -19.32
CA ARG A 216 -2.65 3.70 -18.75
C ARG A 216 -2.85 4.74 -17.66
N SER A 217 -3.74 5.71 -17.87
CA SER A 217 -4.03 6.73 -16.86
C SER A 217 -4.54 6.11 -15.55
N ILE A 218 -5.40 5.09 -15.63
CA ILE A 218 -5.93 4.40 -14.43
C ILE A 218 -4.83 3.61 -13.72
N VAL A 219 -4.01 2.86 -14.48
CA VAL A 219 -2.95 2.05 -13.89
C VAL A 219 -1.85 2.90 -13.28
N ASN A 220 -1.52 4.05 -13.87
CA ASN A 220 -0.48 4.96 -13.34
C ASN A 220 -0.95 5.77 -12.11
N ILE A 221 -2.27 5.89 -11.89
CA ILE A 221 -2.86 6.54 -10.69
C ILE A 221 -3.01 5.55 -9.52
N SER A 222 -3.10 4.26 -9.83
CA SER A 222 -3.30 3.17 -8.86
C SER A 222 -2.02 2.88 -8.09
#